data_AF-A0A846DKV4-F1
#
_entry.id   AF-A0A846DKV4-F1
#
_cell.length_a   1.000
_cell.length_b   1.000
_cell.length_c   1.000
_cell.angle_alpha   90.00
_cell.angle_beta   90.00
_cell.angle_gamma   90.00
#
_symmetry.space_group_name_H-M   'P 1'
#
loop_
_entity.id
_entity.type
_entity.pdbx_description
1 polymer ?
#
loop_
_entity_poly.entity_id
_entity_poly.type
_entity_poly.pdbx_seq_one_letter_code
_entity_poly.pdbx_strand_id
1 'polypeptide(L)'
;MGRIFISAGHGAGDPGSSGGGTTEAQQMILLRNQIVPILKTRGYEVLSVPDDLNLVSTIQWINKRYRRGDVALEIHADSFGNPNVRGTSIFYIAGNEERKKHAQDILLTLLRRVPQLKNRGAKPDTEAGVGRLGFCRNVIAPSLLMEVAFMSNSQDRSLLINNRREIAEAIVDGLANWSFQVSGTKPKPPKPDPKPDPDPKPDPLPEPEPKPGPYPEINIEINTKAYQEKGILINGNAYIPVDLVDQLGVDLTKDPDIRLVQYQSIVYVKAIELRDYNVSVNWNADTDTVLLSTILEICPGQIDRIMSHGNTTEVQLELFLKSNNENALKDFPDLPKIYREEAEIEGVNYDIAFCQMCIETGFLSFGGDVKPFQNNFAGLGAIGGGAQGASFPSARIGARAQIQHLKAYASLQPLVQALVDPRFRFVTRGIAPLISQLSGRWAADLSYGDKIMATLRRLYESAGLL
;
A
#
# COMPACT_ATOMS: atom_id res chain seq x y z
N MET A 1 19.38 13.19 24.36
CA MET A 1 18.82 12.67 23.11
C MET A 1 18.45 13.86 22.26
N GLY A 2 18.75 13.81 20.96
CA GLY A 2 18.34 14.86 20.03
C GLY A 2 16.84 14.80 19.77
N ARG A 3 16.18 15.96 19.76
CA ARG A 3 14.76 16.10 19.44
C ARG A 3 14.58 16.46 17.98
N ILE A 4 13.44 16.11 17.43
CA ILE A 4 13.13 16.38 16.02
C ILE A 4 12.05 17.47 15.97
N PHE A 5 12.41 18.62 15.42
CA PHE A 5 11.47 19.66 15.05
C PHE A 5 10.91 19.35 13.68
N ILE A 6 9.59 19.37 13.55
CA ILE A 6 8.92 19.16 12.26
C ILE A 6 7.94 20.31 12.01
N SER A 7 8.13 21.01 10.91
CA SER A 7 7.34 22.16 10.46
C SER A 7 6.62 21.80 9.16
N ALA A 8 5.36 22.19 9.05
CA ALA A 8 4.62 22.17 7.78
C ALA A 8 4.71 23.57 7.19
N GLY A 9 5.16 23.69 5.94
CA GLY A 9 5.28 24.96 5.25
C GLY A 9 3.93 25.67 5.09
N HIS A 10 3.98 27.00 5.01
CA HIS A 10 2.80 27.88 4.97
C HIS A 10 1.96 27.78 6.26
N GLY A 11 0.65 28.03 6.19
CA GLY A 11 -0.20 28.19 7.38
C GLY A 11 -0.38 29.66 7.77
N ALA A 12 -0.95 29.93 8.94
CA ALA A 12 -1.27 31.29 9.40
C ALA A 12 -2.07 32.15 8.40
N GLY A 13 -2.91 31.53 7.57
CA GLY A 13 -3.69 32.18 6.50
C GLY A 13 -3.01 32.23 5.13
N ASP A 14 -1.75 31.80 5.01
CA ASP A 14 -1.08 31.54 3.73
C ASP A 14 -1.36 30.09 3.28
N PRO A 15 -2.07 29.86 2.16
CA PRO A 15 -2.33 28.51 1.66
C PRO A 15 -1.14 27.88 0.92
N GLY A 16 -0.14 28.68 0.54
CA GLY A 16 0.87 28.26 -0.42
C GLY A 16 0.28 27.93 -1.79
N SER A 17 0.89 26.97 -2.49
CA SER A 17 0.44 26.55 -3.81
C SER A 17 -0.94 25.87 -3.77
N SER A 18 -1.80 26.15 -4.74
CA SER A 18 -3.11 25.50 -4.89
C SER A 18 -3.14 24.55 -6.08
N GLY A 19 -3.80 23.40 -5.94
CA GLY A 19 -3.95 22.45 -7.05
C GLY A 19 -4.90 21.30 -6.73
N GLY A 20 -5.82 21.00 -7.66
CA GLY A 20 -6.72 19.84 -7.54
C GLY A 20 -7.66 19.87 -6.34
N GLY A 21 -8.17 21.04 -5.97
CA GLY A 21 -9.13 21.21 -4.87
C GLY A 21 -8.53 21.26 -3.47
N THR A 22 -7.20 21.36 -3.34
CA THR A 22 -6.51 21.49 -2.05
C THR A 22 -5.34 22.47 -2.13
N THR A 23 -4.73 22.77 -0.99
CA THR A 23 -3.60 23.70 -0.83
C THR A 23 -2.37 22.99 -0.27
N GLU A 24 -1.21 23.57 -0.54
CA GLU A 24 0.08 23.11 -0.01
C GLU A 24 0.06 23.05 1.52
N ALA A 25 -0.40 24.12 2.18
CA ALA A 25 -0.53 24.17 3.64
C ALA A 25 -1.35 22.99 4.18
N GLN A 26 -2.51 22.71 3.57
CA GLN A 26 -3.38 21.61 4.00
C GLN A 26 -2.67 20.25 3.86
N GLN A 27 -2.00 20.00 2.74
CA GLN A 27 -1.33 18.72 2.50
C GLN A 27 -0.09 18.53 3.39
N MET A 28 0.68 19.58 3.65
CA MET A 28 1.84 19.52 4.54
C MET A 28 1.42 19.30 6.00
N ILE A 29 0.36 19.94 6.47
CA ILE A 29 -0.20 19.70 7.81
C ILE A 29 -0.64 18.24 7.95
N LEU A 30 -1.36 17.69 6.97
CA LEU A 30 -1.80 16.30 6.99
C LEU A 30 -0.61 15.33 6.98
N LEU A 31 0.43 15.59 6.19
CA LEU A 31 1.63 14.76 6.14
C LEU A 31 2.40 14.81 7.46
N ARG A 32 2.59 16.00 8.02
CA ARG A 32 3.21 16.21 9.34
C ARG A 32 2.46 15.44 10.44
N ASN A 33 1.13 15.50 10.42
CA ASN A 33 0.28 14.83 11.41
C ASN A 33 0.40 13.30 11.35
N GLN A 34 0.91 12.73 10.24
CA GLN A 34 1.31 11.33 10.18
C GLN A 34 2.75 11.10 10.65
N ILE A 35 3.71 11.97 10.29
CA ILE A 35 5.12 11.85 10.70
C ILE A 35 5.28 11.87 12.23
N VAL A 36 4.61 12.80 12.91
CA VAL A 36 4.74 13.01 14.36
C VAL A 36 4.44 11.75 15.19
N PRO A 37 3.28 11.08 15.05
CA PRO A 37 2.99 9.89 15.83
C PRO A 37 3.96 8.73 15.53
N ILE A 38 4.39 8.55 14.28
CA ILE A 38 5.34 7.47 13.92
C ILE A 38 6.70 7.68 14.58
N LEU A 39 7.19 8.92 14.62
CA LEU A 39 8.43 9.22 15.35
C LEU A 39 8.27 8.98 16.86
N LYS A 40 7.13 9.37 17.44
CA LYS A 40 6.83 9.16 18.86
C LYS A 40 6.76 7.67 19.23
N THR A 41 6.12 6.83 18.41
CA THR A 41 6.06 5.37 18.67
C THR A 41 7.45 4.72 18.59
N ARG A 42 8.37 5.31 17.81
CA ARG A 42 9.78 4.91 17.76
C ARG A 42 10.63 5.49 18.89
N GLY A 43 10.02 6.16 19.87
CA GLY A 43 10.70 6.69 21.05
C GLY A 43 11.42 8.03 20.84
N TYR A 44 11.20 8.72 19.72
CA TYR A 44 11.75 10.06 19.52
C TYR A 44 10.91 11.13 20.22
N GLU A 45 11.57 12.11 20.83
CA GLU A 45 10.92 13.34 21.27
C GLU A 45 10.76 14.28 20.07
N VAL A 46 9.52 14.62 19.74
CA VAL A 46 9.14 15.38 18.55
C VAL A 46 8.43 16.66 18.95
N LEU A 47 8.86 17.78 18.37
CA LEU A 47 8.21 19.07 18.51
C LEU A 47 7.56 19.44 17.17
N SER A 48 6.24 19.30 17.11
CA SER A 48 5.42 19.79 16.00
C SER A 48 5.29 21.30 16.12
N VAL A 49 5.75 22.04 15.10
CA VAL A 49 5.60 23.50 15.04
C VAL A 49 4.11 23.85 14.87
N PRO A 50 3.56 24.84 15.59
CA PRO A 50 2.16 25.27 15.44
C PRO A 50 1.83 25.80 14.03
N ASP A 51 0.59 25.57 13.58
CA ASP A 51 0.09 25.88 12.23
C ASP A 51 -0.22 27.37 11.98
N ASP A 52 -0.27 28.16 13.06
CA ASP A 52 -0.59 29.59 13.05
C ASP A 52 0.65 30.48 12.99
N LEU A 53 1.84 29.91 12.78
CA LEU A 53 3.10 30.63 12.69
C LEU A 53 3.52 30.86 11.22
N ASN A 54 3.89 32.09 10.90
CA ASN A 54 4.62 32.38 9.65
C ASN A 54 6.10 31.96 9.78
N LEU A 55 6.85 32.03 8.67
CA LEU A 55 8.26 31.64 8.62
C LEU A 55 9.12 32.26 9.74
N VAL A 56 8.99 33.56 10.00
CA VAL A 56 9.78 34.27 11.01
C VAL A 56 9.46 33.73 12.40
N SER A 57 8.18 33.58 12.73
CA SER A 57 7.71 33.06 14.01
C SER A 57 8.07 31.58 14.19
N THR A 58 8.01 30.77 13.13
CA THR A 58 8.46 29.36 13.12
C THR A 58 9.94 29.23 13.48
N ILE A 59 10.80 30.01 12.81
CA ILE A 59 12.24 30.04 13.10
C ILE A 59 12.49 30.45 14.56
N GLN A 60 11.84 31.51 15.03
CA GLN A 60 11.96 31.97 16.42
C GLN A 60 11.49 30.91 17.42
N TRP A 61 10.38 30.22 17.11
CA TRP A 61 9.81 29.19 17.96
C TRP A 61 10.74 27.98 18.12
N ILE A 62 11.37 27.54 17.03
CA ILE A 62 12.38 26.48 17.02
C ILE A 62 13.63 26.93 17.78
N ASN A 63 14.20 28.09 17.43
CA ASN A 63 15.44 28.60 18.02
C ASN A 63 15.32 28.82 19.53
N LYS A 64 14.17 29.33 20.01
CA LYS A 64 13.91 29.51 21.44
C LYS A 64 13.90 28.19 22.22
N ARG A 65 13.62 27.08 21.54
CA ARG A 65 13.51 25.74 22.15
C ARG A 65 14.73 24.88 21.91
N TYR A 66 15.59 25.24 20.96
CA TYR A 66 16.73 24.43 20.51
C TYR A 66 17.65 23.98 21.65
N ARG A 67 18.13 22.73 21.54
CA ARG A 67 19.20 22.15 22.35
C ARG A 67 20.19 21.43 21.44
N ARG A 68 21.44 21.32 21.90
CA ARG A 68 22.48 20.58 21.17
C ARG A 68 22.02 19.14 20.92
N GLY A 69 22.13 18.71 19.66
CA GLY A 69 21.72 17.37 19.21
C GLY A 69 20.37 17.35 18.50
N ASP A 70 19.57 18.43 18.57
CA ASP A 70 18.30 18.52 17.86
C ASP A 70 18.49 18.70 16.34
N VAL A 71 17.48 18.33 15.55
CA VAL A 71 17.41 18.56 14.10
C VAL A 71 16.05 19.14 13.72
N ALA A 72 15.97 19.86 12.60
CA ALA A 72 14.74 20.50 12.14
C ALA A 72 14.45 20.25 10.65
N LEU A 73 13.24 19.80 10.34
CA LEU A 73 12.77 19.64 8.96
C LEU A 73 11.52 20.50 8.73
N GLU A 74 11.51 21.25 7.65
CA GLU A 74 10.30 21.88 7.12
C GLU A 74 9.89 21.20 5.83
N ILE A 75 8.64 20.79 5.72
CA ILE A 75 8.10 20.10 4.53
C ILE A 75 7.22 21.06 3.73
N HIS A 76 7.43 21.08 2.43
CA HIS A 76 6.74 21.89 1.43
C HIS A 76 6.29 21.01 0.25
N ALA A 77 5.43 21.57 -0.60
CA ALA A 77 5.10 20.97 -1.88
C ALA A 77 5.19 22.00 -3.00
N ASP A 78 6.30 21.92 -3.73
CA ASP A 78 6.70 22.78 -4.84
C ASP A 78 5.61 22.98 -5.90
N SER A 79 5.75 24.02 -6.69
CA SER A 79 4.85 24.33 -7.78
C SER A 79 5.60 25.03 -8.91
N PHE A 80 5.30 24.61 -10.13
CA PHE A 80 5.95 25.16 -11.31
C PHE A 80 4.95 25.33 -12.45
N GLY A 81 5.16 26.38 -13.26
CA GLY A 81 4.24 26.74 -14.35
C GLY A 81 4.09 25.66 -15.43
N ASN A 82 5.11 24.82 -15.63
CA ASN A 82 4.99 23.62 -16.44
C ASN A 82 4.47 22.45 -15.57
N PRO A 83 3.23 21.97 -15.78
CA PRO A 83 2.61 20.95 -14.93
C PRO A 83 3.24 19.56 -15.08
N ASN A 84 4.17 19.36 -16.03
CA ASN A 84 4.91 18.11 -16.18
C ASN A 84 6.14 18.03 -15.27
N VAL A 85 6.54 19.14 -14.65
CA VAL A 85 7.63 19.15 -13.66
C VAL A 85 7.16 18.46 -12.40
N ARG A 86 7.94 17.48 -11.96
CA ARG A 86 7.59 16.62 -10.83
C ARG A 86 8.84 16.04 -10.16
N GLY A 87 8.69 15.56 -8.94
CA GLY A 87 9.71 14.94 -8.11
C GLY A 87 9.99 15.66 -6.81
N THR A 88 10.96 15.14 -6.07
CA THR A 88 11.35 15.60 -4.74
C THR A 88 12.72 16.25 -4.77
N SER A 89 12.85 17.40 -4.10
CA SER A 89 14.15 18.02 -3.79
C SER A 89 14.28 18.22 -2.29
N ILE A 90 15.50 18.17 -1.75
CA ILE A 90 15.75 18.56 -0.35
C ILE A 90 16.83 19.64 -0.34
N PHE A 91 16.49 20.80 0.21
CA PHE A 91 17.36 21.95 0.30
C PHE A 91 18.15 21.97 1.61
N TYR A 92 19.41 22.36 1.49
CA TYR A 92 20.34 22.54 2.60
C TYR A 92 21.05 23.89 2.49
N ILE A 93 21.62 24.37 3.59
CA ILE A 93 22.43 25.60 3.60
C ILE A 93 23.64 25.50 2.66
N ALA A 94 23.72 26.36 1.65
CA ALA A 94 24.81 26.31 0.67
C ALA A 94 26.20 26.39 1.33
N GLY A 95 27.13 25.56 0.85
CA GLY A 95 28.49 25.43 1.38
C GLY A 95 28.64 24.46 2.55
N ASN A 96 27.57 23.76 2.95
CA ASN A 96 27.63 22.77 4.04
C ASN A 96 27.51 21.33 3.50
N GLU A 97 28.65 20.68 3.29
CA GLU A 97 28.71 19.31 2.76
C GLU A 97 28.10 18.26 3.69
N GLU A 98 28.10 18.50 5.00
CA GLU A 98 27.46 17.61 5.95
C GLU A 98 25.93 17.63 5.74
N ARG A 99 25.31 18.83 5.62
CA ARG A 99 23.86 18.95 5.39
C ARG A 99 23.45 18.45 4.03
N LYS A 100 24.29 18.63 3.01
CA LYS A 100 24.12 17.98 1.71
C LYS A 100 24.02 16.46 1.83
N LYS A 101 24.93 15.84 2.60
CA LYS A 101 24.90 14.38 2.82
C LYS A 101 23.59 13.94 3.51
N HIS A 102 23.17 14.65 4.56
CA HIS A 102 21.93 14.31 5.26
C HIS A 102 20.69 14.48 4.38
N ALA A 103 20.64 15.56 3.58
CA ALA A 103 19.60 15.75 2.58
C ALA A 103 19.56 14.61 1.56
N GLN A 104 20.73 14.18 1.07
CA GLN A 104 20.85 13.07 0.14
C GLN A 104 20.39 11.74 0.75
N ASP A 105 20.75 11.48 2.01
CA ASP A 105 20.35 10.26 2.72
C ASP A 105 18.83 10.19 2.93
N ILE A 106 18.20 11.30 3.34
CA ILE A 106 16.74 11.38 3.50
C ILE A 106 16.05 11.23 2.14
N LEU A 107 16.54 11.92 1.11
CA LEU A 107 16.00 11.84 -0.25
C LEU A 107 16.05 10.41 -0.80
N LEU A 108 17.19 9.72 -0.67
CA LEU A 108 17.31 8.34 -1.12
C LEU A 108 16.43 7.39 -0.30
N THR A 109 16.27 7.64 1.00
CA THR A 109 15.36 6.86 1.84
C THR A 109 13.91 7.00 1.39
N LEU A 110 13.48 8.23 1.10
CA LEU A 110 12.17 8.49 0.49
C LEU A 110 12.00 7.74 -0.83
N LEU A 111 12.94 7.89 -1.76
CA LEU A 111 12.83 7.34 -3.11
C LEU A 111 12.91 5.81 -3.15
N ARG A 112 13.56 5.16 -2.17
CA ARG A 112 13.51 3.69 -2.04
C ARG A 112 12.10 3.21 -1.68
N ARG A 113 11.38 3.98 -0.86
CA ARG A 113 10.04 3.62 -0.39
C ARG A 113 8.94 4.10 -1.34
N VAL A 114 9.16 5.22 -2.01
CA VAL A 114 8.23 5.85 -2.95
C VAL A 114 8.96 6.12 -4.28
N PRO A 115 9.32 5.07 -5.05
CA PRO A 115 10.12 5.20 -6.28
C PRO A 115 9.37 5.92 -7.41
N GLN A 116 8.06 6.14 -7.26
CA GLN A 116 7.24 6.91 -8.20
C GLN A 116 7.56 8.40 -8.16
N LEU A 117 8.14 8.92 -7.08
CA LEU A 117 8.63 10.31 -7.01
C LEU A 117 9.93 10.41 -7.81
N LYS A 118 10.06 11.43 -8.65
CA LYS A 118 11.31 11.65 -9.39
C LYS A 118 12.38 12.23 -8.48
N ASN A 119 13.60 11.74 -8.59
CA ASN A 119 14.75 12.32 -7.90
C ASN A 119 15.13 13.67 -8.53
N ARG A 120 15.04 14.78 -7.78
CA ARG A 120 15.55 16.09 -8.22
C ARG A 120 16.79 16.54 -7.44
N GLY A 121 17.27 15.71 -6.52
CA GLY A 121 18.53 15.88 -5.81
C GLY A 121 18.45 16.68 -4.51
N ALA A 122 19.50 16.54 -3.71
CA ALA A 122 19.80 17.46 -2.61
C ALA A 122 20.42 18.73 -3.19
N LYS A 123 19.85 19.90 -2.89
CA LYS A 123 20.23 21.18 -3.51
C LYS A 123 20.65 22.22 -2.48
N PRO A 124 21.64 23.06 -2.76
CA PRO A 124 21.89 24.23 -1.92
C PRO A 124 20.68 25.17 -1.98
N ASP A 125 20.36 25.82 -0.87
CA ASP A 125 19.22 26.75 -0.75
C ASP A 125 19.27 27.92 -1.74
N THR A 126 20.45 28.21 -2.29
CA THR A 126 20.65 29.21 -3.35
C THR A 126 20.03 28.82 -4.69
N GLU A 127 19.70 27.53 -4.90
CA GLU A 127 18.99 27.04 -6.09
C GLU A 127 17.47 27.07 -5.95
N ALA A 128 16.93 27.44 -4.77
CA ALA A 128 15.49 27.65 -4.62
C ALA A 128 15.04 28.84 -5.46
N GLY A 129 13.76 28.88 -5.88
CA GLY A 129 13.22 29.95 -6.73
C GLY A 129 13.37 31.36 -6.15
N VAL A 130 13.44 31.48 -4.82
CA VAL A 130 13.67 32.73 -4.08
C VAL A 130 15.16 33.06 -3.86
N GLY A 131 16.08 32.20 -4.31
CA GLY A 131 17.53 32.36 -4.23
C GLY A 131 18.15 32.22 -2.84
N ARG A 132 17.33 32.07 -1.78
CA ARG A 132 17.76 31.83 -0.40
C ARG A 132 16.60 31.35 0.45
N LEU A 133 16.77 30.27 1.21
CA LEU A 133 15.73 29.75 2.10
C LEU A 133 15.99 30.15 3.55
N GLY A 134 15.06 30.92 4.14
CA GLY A 134 15.17 31.39 5.53
C GLY A 134 15.29 30.25 6.54
N PHE A 135 14.53 29.16 6.35
CA PHE A 135 14.55 27.99 7.24
C PHE A 135 15.95 27.33 7.29
N CYS A 136 16.59 27.13 6.14
CA CYS A 136 17.95 26.57 6.06
C CYS A 136 19.02 27.49 6.67
N ARG A 137 18.79 28.80 6.69
CA ARG A 137 19.81 29.80 7.06
C ARG A 137 19.73 30.29 8.50
N ASN A 138 18.52 30.36 9.05
CA ASN A 138 18.26 31.08 10.29
C ASN A 138 17.82 30.15 11.44
N VAL A 139 17.51 28.88 11.16
CA VAL A 139 17.33 27.86 12.20
C VAL A 139 18.71 27.47 12.75
N ILE A 140 18.88 27.54 14.07
CA ILE A 140 20.14 27.23 14.76
C ILE A 140 20.43 25.73 14.75
N ALA A 141 19.38 24.90 14.86
CA ALA A 141 19.51 23.46 14.70
C ALA A 141 19.97 23.13 13.27
N PRO A 142 20.73 22.03 13.05
CA PRO A 142 20.84 21.42 11.73
C PRO A 142 19.46 21.32 11.07
N SER A 143 19.27 22.04 9.97
CA SER A 143 17.97 22.17 9.31
C SER A 143 18.01 21.83 7.83
N LEU A 144 16.87 21.34 7.34
CA LEU A 144 16.61 21.03 5.93
C LEU A 144 15.20 21.50 5.57
N LEU A 145 15.00 21.89 4.31
CA LEU A 145 13.67 22.14 3.74
C LEU A 145 13.44 21.12 2.64
N MET A 146 12.33 20.39 2.71
CA MET A 146 12.01 19.32 1.78
C MET A 146 10.82 19.71 0.92
N GLU A 147 11.05 19.79 -0.38
CA GLU A 147 9.98 19.82 -1.38
C GLU A 147 9.57 18.38 -1.67
N VAL A 148 8.50 17.94 -1.02
CA VAL A 148 8.08 16.53 -1.02
C VAL A 148 7.68 16.09 -2.42
N ALA A 149 6.88 16.90 -3.11
CA ALA A 149 6.32 16.64 -4.44
C ALA A 149 5.82 17.95 -5.06
N PHE A 150 5.45 17.95 -6.34
CA PHE A 150 4.88 19.14 -7.01
C PHE A 150 3.35 19.20 -6.94
N MET A 151 2.81 20.24 -6.29
CA MET A 151 1.39 20.59 -6.28
C MET A 151 0.83 20.96 -7.67
N SER A 152 1.67 21.38 -8.62
CA SER A 152 1.19 21.65 -9.99
C SER A 152 1.10 20.39 -10.86
N ASN A 153 1.73 19.28 -10.45
CA ASN A 153 1.72 18.02 -11.19
C ASN A 153 0.69 17.04 -10.62
N SER A 154 -0.18 16.51 -11.49
CA SER A 154 -1.26 15.63 -11.06
C SER A 154 -0.78 14.30 -10.45
N GLN A 155 0.29 13.71 -10.99
CA GLN A 155 0.82 12.44 -10.48
C GLN A 155 1.47 12.62 -9.10
N ASP A 156 2.27 13.67 -8.93
CA ASP A 156 2.89 14.00 -7.65
C ASP A 156 1.86 14.36 -6.58
N ARG A 157 0.84 15.16 -6.93
CA ARG A 157 -0.30 15.41 -6.04
C ARG A 157 -1.00 14.13 -5.62
N SER A 158 -1.29 13.24 -6.57
CA SER A 158 -1.92 11.96 -6.27
C SER A 158 -1.06 11.13 -5.34
N LEU A 159 0.27 11.10 -5.53
CA LEU A 159 1.19 10.42 -4.59
C LEU A 159 1.17 11.09 -3.21
N LEU A 160 1.21 12.41 -3.14
CA LEU A 160 1.19 13.15 -1.86
C LEU A 160 -0.09 12.92 -1.05
N ILE A 161 -1.23 12.80 -1.73
CA ILE A 161 -2.54 12.59 -1.11
C ILE A 161 -2.74 11.11 -0.76
N ASN A 162 -2.49 10.21 -1.71
CA ASN A 162 -2.89 8.80 -1.61
C ASN A 162 -1.80 7.92 -0.98
N ASN A 163 -0.52 8.31 -1.06
CA ASN A 163 0.62 7.58 -0.49
C ASN A 163 1.23 8.34 0.71
N ARG A 164 0.42 9.15 1.39
CA ARG A 164 0.87 10.02 2.48
C ARG A 164 1.54 9.23 3.60
N ARG A 165 1.04 8.02 3.89
CA ARG A 165 1.56 7.16 4.95
C ARG A 165 2.95 6.66 4.61
N GLU A 166 3.18 6.20 3.38
CA GLU A 166 4.47 5.72 2.90
C GLU A 166 5.50 6.85 2.86
N ILE A 167 5.08 8.03 2.38
CA ILE A 167 5.91 9.24 2.41
C ILE A 167 6.28 9.59 3.86
N ALA A 168 5.30 9.57 4.77
CA ALA A 168 5.53 9.84 6.18
C ALA A 168 6.54 8.85 6.79
N GLU A 169 6.38 7.54 6.56
CA GLU A 169 7.31 6.55 7.10
C GLU A 169 8.72 6.69 6.52
N ALA A 170 8.85 6.99 5.23
CA ALA A 170 10.15 7.17 4.62
C ALA A 170 10.86 8.43 5.13
N ILE A 171 10.11 9.52 5.37
CA ILE A 171 10.61 10.71 6.03
C ILE A 171 11.03 10.38 7.47
N VAL A 172 10.23 9.61 8.21
CA VAL A 172 10.57 9.14 9.57
C VAL A 172 11.86 8.32 9.57
N ASP A 173 12.03 7.38 8.63
CA ASP A 173 13.24 6.56 8.49
C ASP A 173 14.47 7.44 8.25
N GLY A 174 14.36 8.41 7.34
CA GLY A 174 15.41 9.40 7.07
C GLY A 174 15.73 10.29 8.27
N LEU A 175 14.70 10.83 8.93
CA LEU A 175 14.81 11.67 10.13
C LEU A 175 15.44 10.91 11.31
N ALA A 176 15.06 9.64 11.50
CA ALA A 176 15.62 8.78 12.54
C ALA A 176 17.13 8.59 12.34
N ASN A 177 17.56 8.28 11.11
CA ASN A 177 18.97 8.14 10.78
C ASN A 177 19.72 9.48 10.94
N TRP A 178 19.16 10.59 10.44
CA TRP A 178 19.76 11.91 10.59
C TRP A 178 19.89 12.32 12.06
N SER A 179 18.83 12.19 12.86
CA SER A 179 18.85 12.50 14.28
C SER A 179 19.90 11.68 15.03
N PHE A 180 20.07 10.41 14.68
CA PHE A 180 21.14 9.57 15.23
C PHE A 180 22.54 10.10 14.85
N GLN A 181 22.76 10.46 13.58
CA GLN A 181 24.04 11.01 13.12
C GLN A 181 24.42 12.33 13.84
N VAL A 182 23.44 13.17 14.17
CA VAL A 182 23.68 14.46 14.87
C VAL A 182 23.80 14.28 16.38
N SER A 183 22.96 13.46 16.99
CA SER A 183 22.91 13.34 18.46
C SER A 183 23.81 12.24 19.04
N GLY A 184 24.25 11.27 18.23
CA GLY A 184 25.04 10.11 18.65
C GLY A 184 24.28 9.09 19.51
N THR A 185 22.97 9.26 19.69
CA THR A 185 22.15 8.42 20.59
C THR A 185 20.90 7.91 19.89
N LYS A 186 20.61 6.59 19.99
CA LYS A 186 19.34 6.02 19.53
C LYS A 186 18.28 6.08 20.64
N PRO A 187 16.98 6.27 20.31
CA PRO A 187 15.90 6.21 21.28
C PRO A 187 15.90 4.88 22.02
N LYS A 188 15.67 4.92 23.33
CA LYS A 188 15.26 3.73 24.06
C LYS A 188 13.81 3.44 23.66
N PRO A 189 13.44 2.19 23.37
CA PRO A 189 12.04 1.83 23.16
C PRO A 189 11.21 2.39 24.32
N PRO A 190 10.02 2.96 24.05
CA PRO A 190 9.13 3.33 25.13
C PRO A 190 8.98 2.13 26.06
N LYS A 191 9.17 2.33 27.37
CA LYS A 191 8.86 1.28 28.34
C LYS A 191 7.39 0.90 28.10
N PRO A 192 7.03 -0.39 28.12
CA PRO A 192 5.62 -0.76 28.19
C PRO A 192 5.01 0.05 29.32
N ASP A 193 3.91 0.74 29.03
CA ASP A 193 3.20 1.45 30.08
C ASP A 193 2.96 0.45 31.22
N PRO A 194 3.27 0.80 32.48
CA PRO A 194 2.73 0.06 33.60
C PRO A 194 1.22 -0.03 33.35
N LYS A 195 0.66 -1.25 33.40
CA LYS A 195 -0.80 -1.39 33.47
C LYS A 195 -1.28 -0.41 34.52
N PRO A 196 -2.20 0.52 34.20
CA PRO A 196 -2.72 1.41 35.22
C PRO A 196 -3.34 0.53 36.30
N ASP A 197 -2.87 0.65 37.54
CA ASP A 197 -3.70 0.26 38.67
C ASP A 197 -4.96 1.14 38.61
N PRO A 198 -6.15 0.57 38.83
CA PRO A 198 -7.38 1.33 38.78
C PRO A 198 -7.44 2.25 40.00
N ASP A 199 -7.02 3.51 39.84
CA ASP A 199 -7.37 4.56 40.78
C ASP A 199 -8.88 4.86 40.66
N PRO A 200 -9.57 5.10 41.79
CA PRO A 200 -11.01 5.31 41.80
C PRO A 200 -11.35 6.63 41.11
N LYS A 201 -12.15 6.54 40.03
CA LYS A 201 -12.73 7.71 39.36
C LYS A 201 -13.63 8.48 40.33
N PRO A 202 -13.60 9.83 40.34
CA PRO A 202 -14.74 10.61 40.80
C PRO A 202 -15.95 10.29 39.93
N ASP A 203 -17.13 10.13 40.55
CA ASP A 203 -18.35 9.79 39.84
C ASP A 203 -18.60 10.75 38.67
N PRO A 204 -18.74 10.25 37.44
CA PRO A 204 -19.26 11.05 36.35
C PRO A 204 -20.72 11.41 36.68
N LEU A 205 -21.10 12.66 36.42
CA LEU A 205 -22.51 13.00 36.24
C LEU A 205 -23.09 12.02 35.19
N PRO A 206 -24.25 11.40 35.43
CA PRO A 206 -24.80 10.45 34.48
C PRO A 206 -25.10 11.18 33.17
N GLU A 207 -24.37 10.82 32.11
CA GLU A 207 -24.83 11.01 30.75
C GLU A 207 -26.11 10.19 30.56
N PRO A 208 -27.13 10.74 29.86
CA PRO A 208 -28.35 10.01 29.63
C PRO A 208 -28.02 8.73 28.84
N GLU A 209 -28.37 7.57 29.40
CA GLU A 209 -28.22 6.29 28.71
C GLU A 209 -28.92 6.37 27.34
N PRO A 210 -28.23 6.01 26.23
CA PRO A 210 -28.89 5.91 24.94
C PRO A 210 -29.98 4.86 25.06
N LYS A 211 -31.23 5.26 24.80
CA LYS A 211 -32.35 4.31 24.74
C LYS A 211 -31.97 3.21 23.74
N PRO A 212 -32.05 1.91 24.09
CA PRO A 212 -31.79 0.85 23.14
C PRO A 212 -32.81 0.99 22.01
N GLY A 213 -32.33 1.35 20.82
CA GLY A 213 -33.21 1.34 19.67
C GLY A 213 -33.29 -0.06 19.06
N PRO A 214 -33.99 -0.19 17.93
CA PRO A 214 -34.45 -1.49 17.43
C PRO A 214 -33.35 -2.40 16.87
N TYR A 215 -32.11 -1.93 16.74
CA TYR A 215 -31.01 -2.67 16.12
C TYR A 215 -29.95 -3.05 17.15
N PRO A 216 -29.61 -4.34 17.30
CA PRO A 216 -28.49 -4.78 18.14
C PRO A 216 -27.16 -4.21 17.66
N GLU A 217 -26.31 -3.81 18.59
CA GLU A 217 -24.93 -3.38 18.30
C GLU A 217 -24.02 -4.60 18.09
N ILE A 218 -23.06 -4.48 17.18
CA ILE A 218 -22.04 -5.50 16.90
C ILE A 218 -20.64 -4.89 17.02
N ASN A 219 -19.65 -5.73 17.34
CA ASN A 219 -18.25 -5.35 17.32
C ASN A 219 -17.74 -5.28 15.87
N ILE A 220 -16.74 -4.43 15.64
CA ILE A 220 -16.04 -4.34 14.36
C ILE A 220 -14.54 -4.57 14.62
N GLU A 221 -13.91 -5.38 13.79
CA GLU A 221 -12.46 -5.57 13.78
C GLU A 221 -11.94 -5.22 12.38
N ILE A 222 -10.94 -4.35 12.28
CA ILE A 222 -10.30 -4.00 11.01
C ILE A 222 -8.84 -4.45 11.07
N ASN A 223 -8.38 -5.25 10.10
CA ASN A 223 -7.00 -5.70 9.99
C ASN A 223 -6.45 -6.24 11.32
N THR A 224 -7.21 -7.13 11.98
CA THR A 224 -6.90 -7.74 13.29
C THR A 224 -6.93 -6.79 14.51
N LYS A 225 -7.50 -5.59 14.37
CA LYS A 225 -7.63 -4.61 15.45
C LYS A 225 -9.08 -4.26 15.71
N ALA A 226 -9.48 -4.32 16.99
CA ALA A 226 -10.79 -3.87 17.41
C ALA A 226 -10.99 -2.38 17.06
N TYR A 227 -12.12 -2.08 16.42
CA TYR A 227 -12.56 -0.71 16.16
C TYR A 227 -13.37 -0.19 17.36
N GLN A 228 -13.22 1.10 17.67
CA GLN A 228 -13.81 1.68 18.87
C GLN A 228 -15.33 1.87 18.75
N GLU A 229 -15.83 2.15 17.55
CA GLU A 229 -17.26 2.31 17.32
C GLU A 229 -17.94 0.97 16.99
N LYS A 230 -19.24 0.92 17.22
CA LYS A 230 -20.06 -0.27 17.01
C LYS A 230 -20.71 -0.25 15.63
N GLY A 231 -20.86 -1.44 15.05
CA GLY A 231 -21.79 -1.65 13.95
C GLY A 231 -23.19 -1.93 14.48
N ILE A 232 -24.14 -2.14 13.57
CA ILE A 232 -25.49 -2.56 13.91
C ILE A 232 -25.91 -3.79 13.10
N LEU A 233 -26.81 -4.60 13.66
CA LEU A 233 -27.40 -5.74 12.98
C LEU A 233 -28.81 -5.38 12.46
N ILE A 234 -29.00 -5.44 11.14
CA ILE A 234 -30.31 -5.23 10.51
C ILE A 234 -30.68 -6.47 9.71
N ASN A 235 -31.75 -7.16 10.10
CA ASN A 235 -32.23 -8.39 9.45
C ASN A 235 -31.12 -9.45 9.26
N GLY A 236 -30.27 -9.63 10.26
CA GLY A 236 -29.16 -10.60 10.23
C GLY A 236 -27.94 -10.17 9.40
N ASN A 237 -27.91 -8.95 8.89
CA ASN A 237 -26.74 -8.41 8.17
C ASN A 237 -26.00 -7.41 9.06
N ALA A 238 -24.67 -7.49 9.03
CA ALA A 238 -23.80 -6.52 9.67
C ALA A 238 -23.77 -5.21 8.86
N TYR A 239 -24.02 -4.11 9.54
CA TYR A 239 -23.90 -2.74 9.03
C TYR A 239 -22.80 -2.02 9.81
N ILE A 240 -21.96 -1.28 9.11
CA ILE A 240 -20.82 -0.56 9.69
C ILE A 240 -20.91 0.93 9.36
N PRO A 241 -20.37 1.81 10.22
CA PRO A 241 -20.34 3.25 9.95
C PRO A 241 -19.68 3.57 8.60
N VAL A 242 -20.23 4.53 7.85
CA VAL A 242 -19.78 4.85 6.48
C VAL A 242 -18.39 5.51 6.47
N ASP A 243 -18.04 6.23 7.52
CA ASP A 243 -16.73 6.83 7.74
C ASP A 243 -15.61 5.78 7.91
N LEU A 244 -15.96 4.56 8.34
CA LEU A 244 -15.04 3.42 8.35
C LEU A 244 -14.71 2.94 6.93
N VAL A 245 -15.60 3.17 5.97
CA VAL A 245 -15.41 2.75 4.58
C VAL A 245 -14.25 3.50 3.92
N ASP A 246 -14.04 4.76 4.30
CA ASP A 246 -12.86 5.54 3.89
C ASP A 246 -11.56 4.92 4.43
N GLN A 247 -11.58 4.37 5.65
CA GLN A 247 -10.42 3.69 6.25
C GLN A 247 -10.13 2.34 5.56
N LEU A 248 -11.14 1.76 4.92
CA LEU A 248 -11.02 0.57 4.09
C LEU A 248 -10.57 0.91 2.65
N GLY A 249 -10.39 2.20 2.32
CA GLY A 249 -9.94 2.63 0.99
C GLY A 249 -11.01 2.51 -0.10
N VAL A 250 -12.28 2.48 0.30
CA VAL A 250 -13.42 2.25 -0.59
C VAL A 250 -14.17 3.57 -0.83
N ASP A 251 -14.32 3.96 -2.10
CA ASP A 251 -15.04 5.18 -2.49
C ASP A 251 -16.46 4.83 -2.95
N LEU A 252 -17.42 4.95 -2.02
CA LEU A 252 -18.84 4.66 -2.27
C LEU A 252 -19.58 5.74 -3.07
N THR A 253 -18.96 6.90 -3.31
CA THR A 253 -19.65 8.03 -3.98
C THR A 253 -19.93 7.77 -5.46
N LYS A 254 -19.36 6.71 -6.03
CA LYS A 254 -19.46 6.34 -7.44
C LYS A 254 -20.43 5.20 -7.71
N ASP A 255 -21.02 4.61 -6.67
CA ASP A 255 -21.93 3.49 -6.79
C ASP A 255 -23.37 3.90 -6.41
N PRO A 256 -24.26 4.02 -7.40
CA PRO A 256 -25.65 4.41 -7.17
C PRO A 256 -26.50 3.31 -6.52
N ASP A 257 -26.02 2.05 -6.51
CA ASP A 257 -26.79 0.90 -6.07
C ASP A 257 -26.57 0.57 -4.58
N ILE A 258 -25.55 1.16 -3.95
CA ILE A 258 -25.24 0.91 -2.55
C ILE A 258 -26.25 1.57 -1.61
N ARG A 259 -26.76 0.82 -0.63
CA ARG A 259 -27.82 1.29 0.27
C ARG A 259 -27.27 1.76 1.59
N LEU A 260 -27.37 3.07 1.83
CA LEU A 260 -27.02 3.70 3.11
C LEU A 260 -28.22 3.75 4.04
N VAL A 261 -27.99 3.45 5.32
CA VAL A 261 -29.02 3.48 6.38
C VAL A 261 -28.60 4.48 7.44
N GLN A 262 -29.45 5.47 7.73
CA GLN A 262 -29.20 6.43 8.80
C GLN A 262 -29.87 5.98 10.10
N TYR A 263 -29.10 5.92 11.19
CA TYR A 263 -29.59 5.54 12.51
C TYR A 263 -28.81 6.28 13.62
N GLN A 264 -29.52 6.87 14.58
CA GLN A 264 -28.93 7.65 15.70
C GLN A 264 -27.86 8.68 15.27
N SER A 265 -28.09 9.38 14.16
CA SER A 265 -27.17 10.36 13.56
C SER A 265 -25.90 9.80 12.92
N ILE A 266 -25.75 8.48 12.83
CA ILE A 266 -24.68 7.79 12.10
C ILE A 266 -25.26 7.22 10.81
N VAL A 267 -24.48 7.26 9.73
CA VAL A 267 -24.82 6.63 8.45
C VAL A 267 -24.06 5.32 8.35
N TYR A 268 -24.78 4.24 8.07
CA TYR A 268 -24.23 2.90 7.98
C TYR A 268 -24.32 2.36 6.55
N VAL A 269 -23.38 1.49 6.18
CA VAL A 269 -23.41 0.68 4.97
C VAL A 269 -23.42 -0.79 5.33
N LYS A 270 -24.01 -1.63 4.47
CA LYS A 270 -24.02 -3.08 4.67
C LYS A 270 -22.62 -3.64 4.42
N ALA A 271 -21.99 -4.23 5.44
CA ALA A 271 -20.59 -4.64 5.37
C ALA A 271 -20.29 -5.60 4.20
N ILE A 272 -21.21 -6.53 3.90
CA ILE A 272 -21.00 -7.52 2.83
C ILE A 272 -20.91 -6.89 1.43
N GLU A 273 -21.47 -5.70 1.21
CA GLU A 273 -21.38 -4.96 -0.06
C GLU A 273 -19.96 -4.44 -0.31
N LEU A 274 -19.12 -4.34 0.73
CA LEU A 274 -17.72 -3.93 0.60
C LEU A 274 -16.82 -5.00 -0.03
N ARG A 275 -17.31 -6.24 -0.16
CA ARG A 275 -16.58 -7.32 -0.87
C ARG A 275 -16.31 -6.96 -2.32
N ASP A 276 -17.21 -6.22 -2.95
CA ASP A 276 -17.06 -5.76 -4.33
C ASP A 276 -15.91 -4.75 -4.48
N TYR A 277 -15.43 -4.21 -3.34
CA TYR A 277 -14.37 -3.21 -3.24
C TYR A 277 -13.06 -3.76 -2.67
N ASN A 278 -12.84 -5.07 -2.73
CA ASN A 278 -11.64 -5.76 -2.19
C ASN A 278 -11.49 -5.65 -0.66
N VAL A 279 -12.60 -5.53 0.06
CA VAL A 279 -12.61 -5.68 1.52
C VAL A 279 -13.00 -7.13 1.84
N SER A 280 -12.15 -7.84 2.57
CA SER A 280 -12.54 -9.12 3.15
C SER A 280 -13.53 -8.87 4.29
N VAL A 281 -14.67 -9.58 4.28
CA VAL A 281 -15.74 -9.41 5.27
C VAL A 281 -16.12 -10.78 5.82
N ASN A 282 -15.79 -11.01 7.09
CA ASN A 282 -16.09 -12.24 7.82
C ASN A 282 -16.91 -11.96 9.09
N TRP A 283 -17.53 -12.99 9.65
CA TRP A 283 -18.36 -12.90 10.85
C TRP A 283 -17.84 -13.86 11.91
N ASN A 284 -17.62 -13.34 13.12
CA ASN A 284 -17.37 -14.13 14.32
C ASN A 284 -18.63 -14.12 15.19
N ALA A 285 -19.32 -15.27 15.23
CA ALA A 285 -20.58 -15.44 15.95
C ALA A 285 -20.40 -15.50 17.48
N ASP A 286 -19.23 -15.92 17.97
CA ASP A 286 -19.01 -16.04 19.42
C ASP A 286 -18.88 -14.66 20.09
N THR A 287 -18.50 -13.65 19.32
CA THR A 287 -18.22 -12.29 19.80
C THR A 287 -19.08 -11.22 19.12
N ASP A 288 -20.08 -11.61 18.34
CA ASP A 288 -20.90 -10.73 17.50
C ASP A 288 -20.04 -9.68 16.76
N THR A 289 -18.99 -10.14 16.07
CA THR A 289 -17.96 -9.27 15.46
C THR A 289 -17.93 -9.42 13.94
N VAL A 290 -18.06 -8.30 13.23
CA VAL A 290 -17.72 -8.25 11.81
C VAL A 290 -16.22 -7.99 11.66
N LEU A 291 -15.54 -8.89 10.98
CA LEU A 291 -14.11 -8.85 10.70
C LEU A 291 -13.91 -8.29 9.30
N LEU A 292 -13.19 -7.18 9.20
CA LEU A 292 -12.89 -6.47 7.97
C LEU A 292 -11.38 -6.50 7.77
N SER A 293 -10.92 -6.86 6.58
CA SER A 293 -9.49 -6.79 6.25
C SER A 293 -9.30 -6.15 4.88
N THR A 294 -8.31 -5.25 4.84
CA THR A 294 -7.90 -4.41 3.73
C THR A 294 -6.38 -4.30 3.72
N ILE A 295 -5.69 -5.44 3.73
CA ILE A 295 -4.22 -5.43 3.53
C ILE A 295 -3.92 -5.60 2.06
N LEU A 296 -4.42 -4.71 1.19
CA LEU A 296 -3.81 -4.56 -0.12
C LEU A 296 -2.56 -3.67 0.01
N GLU A 297 -1.41 -4.30 0.21
CA GLU A 297 -0.08 -3.76 -0.19
C GLU A 297 0.10 -3.74 -1.72
N ILE A 298 -0.95 -4.09 -2.48
CA ILE A 298 -0.92 -4.17 -3.93
C ILE A 298 -1.91 -3.13 -4.44
N CYS A 299 -1.39 -2.09 -5.12
CA CYS A 299 -2.25 -1.04 -5.67
C CYS A 299 -3.41 -1.67 -6.48
N PRO A 300 -4.65 -1.15 -6.41
CA PRO A 300 -5.81 -1.70 -7.12
C PRO A 300 -5.65 -1.83 -8.65
N GLY A 301 -4.64 -1.18 -9.25
CA GLY A 301 -4.25 -1.35 -10.67
C GLY A 301 -2.93 -2.11 -10.90
N GLN A 302 -2.46 -2.84 -9.90
CA GLN A 302 -1.28 -3.71 -9.95
C GLN A 302 -1.61 -5.18 -9.66
N ILE A 303 -2.65 -5.48 -8.88
CA ILE A 303 -3.03 -6.87 -8.57
C ILE A 303 -3.40 -7.68 -9.81
N ASP A 304 -3.91 -7.00 -10.84
CA ASP A 304 -4.30 -7.60 -12.11
C ASP A 304 -3.19 -7.57 -13.16
N ARG A 305 -2.00 -7.04 -12.85
CA ARG A 305 -0.91 -6.91 -13.81
C ARG A 305 -0.08 -8.19 -13.88
N ILE A 306 -0.07 -8.83 -15.05
CA ILE A 306 0.65 -10.09 -15.28
C ILE A 306 2.17 -9.91 -15.17
N MET A 307 2.71 -8.80 -15.69
CA MET A 307 4.13 -8.43 -15.52
C MET A 307 4.34 -7.65 -14.22
N SER A 308 4.34 -8.36 -13.10
CA SER A 308 4.57 -7.84 -11.75
C SER A 308 5.17 -8.93 -10.86
N HIS A 309 5.39 -8.64 -9.58
CA HIS A 309 5.91 -9.61 -8.62
C HIS A 309 4.76 -10.20 -7.78
N GLY A 310 4.81 -11.51 -7.51
CA GLY A 310 3.87 -12.14 -6.57
C GLY A 310 4.17 -11.72 -5.13
N ASN A 311 3.24 -11.89 -4.20
CA ASN A 311 3.37 -11.46 -2.82
C ASN A 311 3.36 -12.64 -1.84
N THR A 312 2.98 -13.83 -2.29
CA THR A 312 2.98 -15.01 -1.41
C THR A 312 4.35 -15.66 -1.28
N THR A 313 4.54 -16.35 -0.16
CA THR A 313 5.64 -17.27 0.09
C THR A 313 5.31 -18.66 -0.45
N GLU A 314 6.34 -19.49 -0.64
CA GLU A 314 6.21 -20.89 -1.05
C GLU A 314 5.28 -21.67 -0.11
N VAL A 315 5.42 -21.47 1.20
CA VAL A 315 4.57 -22.11 2.22
C VAL A 315 3.11 -21.70 2.08
N GLN A 316 2.82 -20.43 1.77
CA GLN A 316 1.44 -19.97 1.57
C GLN A 316 0.81 -20.61 0.32
N LEU A 317 1.57 -20.73 -0.79
CA LEU A 317 1.11 -21.44 -1.99
C LEU A 317 0.88 -22.93 -1.72
N GLU A 318 1.75 -23.58 -0.95
CA GLU A 318 1.59 -24.98 -0.54
C GLU A 318 0.32 -25.19 0.30
N LEU A 319 0.09 -24.34 1.30
CA LEU A 319 -1.09 -24.42 2.17
C LEU A 319 -2.37 -24.17 1.39
N PHE A 320 -2.36 -23.20 0.46
CA PHE A 320 -3.49 -22.92 -0.40
C PHE A 320 -3.80 -24.09 -1.33
N LEU A 321 -2.77 -24.74 -1.89
CA LEU A 321 -2.98 -25.91 -2.74
C LEU A 321 -3.50 -27.11 -1.94
N LYS A 322 -2.92 -27.39 -0.77
CA LYS A 322 -3.37 -28.46 0.14
C LYS A 322 -4.82 -28.30 0.60
N SER A 323 -5.25 -27.07 0.91
CA SER A 323 -6.62 -26.81 1.38
C SER A 323 -7.68 -27.03 0.29
N ASN A 324 -7.29 -27.03 -0.98
CA ASN A 324 -8.18 -27.31 -2.12
C ASN A 324 -8.02 -28.72 -2.69
N ASN A 325 -6.83 -29.32 -2.56
CA ASN A 325 -6.52 -30.69 -2.95
C ASN A 325 -5.39 -31.25 -2.07
N GLU A 326 -5.76 -32.08 -1.09
CA GLU A 326 -4.81 -32.67 -0.12
C GLU A 326 -3.74 -33.56 -0.79
N ASN A 327 -4.03 -34.14 -1.97
CA ASN A 327 -3.12 -35.03 -2.69
C ASN A 327 -2.17 -34.29 -3.65
N ALA A 328 -2.42 -33.01 -3.92
CA ALA A 328 -1.69 -32.25 -4.94
C ALA A 328 -0.16 -32.26 -4.75
N LEU A 329 0.30 -32.06 -3.51
CA LEU A 329 1.73 -32.03 -3.19
C LEU A 329 2.37 -33.42 -3.06
N LYS A 330 1.58 -34.50 -3.13
CA LYS A 330 2.13 -35.86 -3.23
C LYS A 330 2.70 -36.11 -4.63
N ASP A 331 1.96 -35.66 -5.64
CA ASP A 331 2.33 -35.87 -7.05
C ASP A 331 3.21 -34.74 -7.58
N PHE A 332 3.08 -33.53 -7.03
CA PHE A 332 3.82 -32.34 -7.45
C PHE A 332 4.39 -31.55 -6.26
N PRO A 333 5.32 -32.13 -5.48
CA PRO A 333 5.81 -31.54 -4.22
C PRO A 333 6.50 -30.18 -4.41
N ASP A 334 7.30 -30.03 -5.47
CA ASP A 334 8.11 -28.83 -5.70
C ASP A 334 7.39 -27.75 -6.53
N LEU A 335 6.12 -27.94 -6.88
CA LEU A 335 5.46 -27.08 -7.86
C LEU A 335 5.32 -25.62 -7.40
N PRO A 336 4.91 -25.32 -6.15
CA PRO A 336 4.88 -23.94 -5.65
C PRO A 336 6.23 -23.23 -5.78
N LYS A 337 7.32 -23.90 -5.41
CA LYS A 337 8.69 -23.40 -5.56
C LYS A 337 9.05 -23.13 -7.02
N ILE A 338 8.75 -24.10 -7.90
CA ILE A 338 9.01 -24.01 -9.34
C ILE A 338 8.34 -22.78 -9.94
N TYR A 339 7.07 -22.51 -9.62
CA TYR A 339 6.36 -21.33 -10.15
C TYR A 339 7.01 -20.02 -9.72
N ARG A 340 7.42 -19.91 -8.45
CA ARG A 340 8.12 -18.72 -7.95
C ARG A 340 9.41 -18.48 -8.71
N GLU A 341 10.27 -19.49 -8.78
CA GLU A 341 11.58 -19.37 -9.45
C GLU A 341 11.46 -19.08 -10.95
N GLU A 342 10.64 -19.84 -11.68
CA GLU A 342 10.53 -19.69 -13.13
C GLU A 342 9.88 -18.36 -13.53
N ALA A 343 8.90 -17.88 -12.74
CA ALA A 343 8.18 -16.65 -13.06
C ALA A 343 8.99 -15.40 -12.67
N GLU A 344 9.73 -15.46 -11.56
CA GLU A 344 10.64 -14.39 -11.13
C GLU A 344 11.71 -14.12 -12.18
N ILE A 345 12.29 -15.17 -12.78
CA ILE A 345 13.27 -15.04 -13.87
C ILE A 345 12.68 -14.29 -15.09
N GLU A 346 11.41 -14.54 -15.41
CA GLU A 346 10.76 -13.95 -16.58
C GLU A 346 10.06 -12.61 -16.27
N GLY A 347 9.96 -12.22 -14.99
CA GLY A 347 9.26 -11.02 -14.52
C GLY A 347 7.73 -11.15 -14.53
N VAL A 348 7.22 -12.38 -14.51
CA VAL A 348 5.79 -12.70 -14.46
C VAL A 348 5.37 -12.89 -13.01
N ASN A 349 4.17 -12.44 -12.66
CA ASN A 349 3.64 -12.62 -11.32
C ASN A 349 3.36 -14.10 -11.06
N TYR A 350 4.12 -14.70 -10.13
CA TYR A 350 4.00 -16.12 -9.81
C TYR A 350 2.66 -16.48 -9.17
N ASP A 351 2.00 -15.58 -8.44
CA ASP A 351 0.68 -15.84 -7.84
C ASP A 351 -0.39 -15.91 -8.91
N ILE A 352 -0.36 -15.01 -9.90
CA ILE A 352 -1.27 -15.04 -11.05
C ILE A 352 -1.07 -16.35 -11.84
N ALA A 353 0.18 -16.70 -12.17
CA ALA A 353 0.48 -17.92 -12.91
C ALA A 353 0.07 -19.18 -12.13
N PHE A 354 0.27 -19.19 -10.81
CA PHE A 354 -0.12 -20.30 -9.95
C PHE A 354 -1.64 -20.43 -9.82
N CYS A 355 -2.37 -19.33 -9.60
CA CYS A 355 -3.84 -19.32 -9.58
C CYS A 355 -4.43 -19.73 -10.93
N GLN A 356 -3.84 -19.29 -12.03
CA GLN A 356 -4.21 -19.74 -13.37
C GLN A 356 -4.01 -21.26 -13.51
N MET A 357 -2.88 -21.81 -13.04
CA MET A 357 -2.65 -23.26 -13.03
C MET A 357 -3.72 -24.00 -12.22
N CYS A 358 -4.09 -23.48 -11.05
CA CYS A 358 -5.17 -24.07 -10.24
C CYS A 358 -6.49 -24.12 -11.00
N ILE A 359 -6.81 -23.12 -11.81
CA ILE A 359 -8.02 -23.11 -12.64
C ILE A 359 -7.92 -24.13 -13.77
N GLU A 360 -6.82 -24.11 -14.53
CA GLU A 360 -6.61 -24.95 -15.71
C GLU A 360 -6.58 -26.45 -15.37
N THR A 361 -6.06 -26.78 -14.19
CA THR A 361 -5.91 -28.18 -13.75
C THR A 361 -6.99 -28.62 -12.77
N GLY A 362 -7.83 -27.72 -12.27
CA GLY A 362 -8.72 -28.00 -11.14
C GLY A 362 -7.93 -28.35 -9.87
N PHE A 363 -7.00 -27.49 -9.47
CA PHE A 363 -6.09 -27.67 -8.34
C PHE A 363 -5.30 -28.98 -8.43
N LEU A 364 -4.72 -29.28 -9.59
CA LEU A 364 -3.99 -30.52 -9.91
C LEU A 364 -4.84 -31.80 -9.83
N SER A 365 -6.16 -31.70 -9.98
CA SER A 365 -7.04 -32.88 -10.08
C SER A 365 -7.15 -33.42 -11.52
N PHE A 366 -6.81 -32.60 -12.52
CA PHE A 366 -6.78 -32.93 -13.95
C PHE A 366 -8.10 -33.52 -14.49
N GLY A 367 -9.22 -32.88 -14.14
CA GLY A 367 -10.56 -33.31 -14.58
C GLY A 367 -10.87 -33.07 -16.07
N GLY A 368 -9.97 -32.42 -16.81
CA GLY A 368 -10.15 -32.04 -18.22
C GLY A 368 -9.39 -32.91 -19.23
N ASP A 369 -9.13 -32.32 -20.40
CA ASP A 369 -8.43 -32.99 -21.51
C ASP A 369 -6.96 -33.28 -21.20
N VAL A 370 -6.30 -32.41 -20.44
CA VAL A 370 -4.90 -32.58 -20.02
C VAL A 370 -4.79 -33.56 -18.84
N LYS A 371 -3.78 -34.43 -18.89
CA LYS A 371 -3.46 -35.44 -17.86
C LYS A 371 -2.23 -35.07 -17.02
N PRO A 372 -2.12 -35.58 -15.77
CA PRO A 372 -1.03 -35.23 -14.87
C PRO A 372 0.37 -35.46 -15.45
N PHE A 373 0.57 -36.58 -16.16
CA PHE A 373 1.87 -36.95 -16.75
C PHE A 373 2.36 -35.98 -17.83
N GLN A 374 1.47 -35.12 -18.37
CA GLN A 374 1.83 -34.17 -19.41
C GLN A 374 2.53 -32.93 -18.87
N ASN A 375 2.48 -32.67 -17.56
CA ASN A 375 3.00 -31.44 -16.96
C ASN A 375 2.49 -30.15 -17.66
N ASN A 376 1.31 -30.20 -18.29
CA ASN A 376 0.75 -29.07 -19.04
C ASN A 376 -0.25 -28.30 -18.17
N PHE A 377 0.29 -27.52 -17.26
CA PHE A 377 -0.47 -26.79 -16.24
C PHE A 377 -1.30 -25.62 -16.78
N ALA A 378 -1.19 -25.32 -18.06
CA ALA A 378 -1.81 -24.17 -18.73
C ALA A 378 -2.79 -24.55 -19.84
N GLY A 379 -3.09 -25.85 -20.01
CA GLY A 379 -3.97 -26.29 -21.09
C GLY A 379 -3.42 -26.01 -22.49
N LEU A 380 -2.11 -25.80 -22.64
CA LEU A 380 -1.52 -25.32 -23.90
C LEU A 380 -1.82 -26.30 -25.04
N GLY A 381 -2.60 -25.84 -26.01
CA GLY A 381 -2.97 -26.64 -27.19
C GLY A 381 -4.05 -27.68 -26.96
N ALA A 382 -4.66 -27.75 -25.77
CA ALA A 382 -5.91 -28.48 -25.57
C ALA A 382 -7.06 -27.61 -26.09
N ILE A 383 -7.83 -28.11 -27.06
CA ILE A 383 -8.90 -27.35 -27.74
C ILE A 383 -10.30 -27.92 -27.49
N GLY A 384 -10.47 -28.80 -26.50
CA GLY A 384 -11.70 -29.55 -26.29
C GLY A 384 -11.78 -30.81 -27.16
N GLY A 385 -12.55 -31.80 -26.73
CA GLY A 385 -12.90 -32.96 -27.56
C GLY A 385 -11.84 -34.05 -27.66
N GLY A 386 -10.97 -34.19 -26.66
CA GLY A 386 -10.00 -35.30 -26.56
C GLY A 386 -8.63 -35.04 -27.21
N ALA A 387 -8.37 -33.84 -27.73
CA ALA A 387 -7.03 -33.42 -28.13
C ALA A 387 -6.16 -33.19 -26.88
N GLN A 388 -5.15 -34.04 -26.67
CA GLN A 388 -4.37 -34.08 -25.42
C GLN A 388 -3.55 -32.80 -25.13
N GLY A 389 -3.38 -31.90 -26.09
CA GLY A 389 -2.55 -30.70 -25.93
C GLY A 389 -1.05 -31.00 -25.82
N ALA A 390 -0.26 -30.00 -25.44
CA ALA A 390 1.19 -30.12 -25.27
C ALA A 390 1.54 -31.03 -24.08
N SER A 391 2.74 -31.62 -24.12
CA SER A 391 3.33 -32.39 -23.00
C SER A 391 4.76 -31.95 -22.77
N PHE A 392 5.17 -31.90 -21.51
CA PHE A 392 6.48 -31.41 -21.08
C PHE A 392 7.22 -32.47 -20.26
N PRO A 393 8.56 -32.56 -20.41
CA PRO A 393 9.36 -33.63 -19.81
C PRO A 393 9.47 -33.54 -18.28
N SER A 394 9.15 -32.39 -17.69
CA SER A 394 9.11 -32.22 -16.24
C SER A 394 8.15 -31.09 -15.84
N ALA A 395 7.74 -31.10 -14.58
CA ALA A 395 6.92 -30.03 -13.99
C ALA A 395 7.56 -28.65 -14.17
N ARG A 396 8.90 -28.54 -14.05
CA ARG A 396 9.63 -27.29 -14.28
C ARG A 396 9.49 -26.77 -15.70
N ILE A 397 9.62 -27.64 -16.71
CA ILE A 397 9.48 -27.24 -18.11
C ILE A 397 8.02 -26.89 -18.43
N GLY A 398 7.06 -27.60 -17.83
CA GLY A 398 5.65 -27.29 -17.91
C GLY A 398 5.28 -25.90 -17.37
N ALA A 399 5.72 -25.61 -16.15
CA ALA A 399 5.52 -24.29 -15.53
C ALA A 399 6.20 -23.18 -16.34
N ARG A 400 7.44 -23.41 -16.82
CA ARG A 400 8.15 -22.48 -17.70
C ARG A 400 7.36 -22.18 -18.97
N ALA A 401 6.78 -23.19 -19.62
CA ALA A 401 5.98 -23.00 -20.82
C ALA A 401 4.76 -22.11 -20.55
N GLN A 402 4.05 -22.31 -19.44
CA GLN A 402 2.96 -21.42 -19.03
C GLN A 402 3.43 -19.98 -18.81
N ILE A 403 4.53 -19.80 -18.08
CA ILE A 403 5.09 -18.48 -17.75
C ILE A 403 5.49 -17.74 -19.02
N GLN A 404 6.13 -18.43 -19.97
CA GLN A 404 6.44 -17.88 -21.28
C GLN A 404 5.17 -17.49 -22.04
N HIS A 405 4.12 -18.31 -21.98
CA HIS A 405 2.85 -18.00 -22.62
C HIS A 405 2.20 -16.73 -22.04
N LEU A 406 2.15 -16.61 -20.71
CA LEU A 406 1.68 -15.41 -20.02
C LEU A 406 2.52 -14.17 -20.39
N LYS A 407 3.84 -14.30 -20.44
CA LYS A 407 4.74 -13.21 -20.87
C LYS A 407 4.53 -12.83 -22.33
N ALA A 408 4.18 -13.78 -23.21
CA ALA A 408 3.82 -13.49 -24.58
C ALA A 408 2.60 -12.56 -24.62
N TYR A 409 1.54 -12.90 -23.90
CA TYR A 409 0.33 -12.06 -23.81
C TYR A 409 0.62 -10.69 -23.18
N ALA A 410 1.41 -10.64 -22.10
CA ALA A 410 1.51 -9.46 -21.27
C ALA A 410 2.64 -8.49 -21.62
N SER A 411 3.63 -8.90 -22.40
CA SER A 411 4.85 -8.12 -22.63
C SER A 411 5.41 -8.25 -24.04
N LEU A 412 6.12 -7.21 -24.47
CA LEU A 412 6.99 -7.22 -25.66
C LEU A 412 8.46 -7.59 -25.33
N GLN A 413 8.83 -7.66 -24.05
CA GLN A 413 10.20 -7.93 -23.63
C GLN A 413 10.66 -9.34 -24.05
N PRO A 414 11.93 -9.56 -24.44
CA PRO A 414 12.40 -10.89 -24.79
C PRO A 414 12.28 -11.89 -23.62
N LEU A 415 12.24 -13.17 -23.95
CA LEU A 415 12.38 -14.24 -22.95
C LEU A 415 13.79 -14.20 -22.36
N VAL A 416 13.90 -14.48 -21.06
CA VAL A 416 15.19 -14.60 -20.37
C VAL A 416 15.73 -16.02 -20.54
N GLN A 417 14.84 -17.03 -20.49
CA GLN A 417 15.19 -18.43 -20.68
C GLN A 417 14.92 -18.94 -22.09
N ALA A 418 15.45 -20.12 -22.39
CA ALA A 418 15.20 -20.82 -23.65
C ALA A 418 13.70 -21.06 -23.85
N LEU A 419 13.23 -20.80 -25.07
CA LEU A 419 11.83 -20.99 -25.46
C LEU A 419 11.45 -22.47 -25.39
N VAL A 420 10.43 -22.79 -24.59
CA VAL A 420 9.84 -24.14 -24.45
C VAL A 420 8.34 -24.14 -24.73
N ASP A 421 7.68 -22.99 -24.70
CA ASP A 421 6.27 -22.87 -25.09
C ASP A 421 6.11 -23.09 -26.62
N PRO A 422 5.45 -24.20 -27.05
CA PRO A 422 5.28 -24.50 -28.47
C PRO A 422 4.33 -23.53 -29.18
N ARG A 423 3.57 -22.73 -28.42
CA ARG A 423 2.57 -21.80 -28.93
C ARG A 423 2.99 -20.33 -28.83
N PHE A 424 4.16 -20.03 -28.29
CA PHE A 424 4.64 -18.67 -28.05
C PHE A 424 4.55 -17.77 -29.29
N ARG A 425 4.91 -18.31 -30.46
CA ARG A 425 4.87 -17.59 -31.75
C ARG A 425 3.47 -17.27 -32.27
N PHE A 426 2.43 -17.91 -31.75
CA PHE A 426 1.04 -17.70 -32.18
C PHE A 426 0.33 -16.61 -31.37
N VAL A 427 0.96 -16.11 -30.30
CA VAL A 427 0.41 -15.04 -29.47
C VAL A 427 0.86 -13.69 -30.02
N THR A 428 -0.10 -12.81 -30.30
CA THR A 428 0.21 -11.39 -30.55
C THR A 428 0.77 -10.79 -29.27
N ARG A 429 2.06 -10.43 -29.29
CA ARG A 429 2.76 -10.07 -28.07
C ARG A 429 2.25 -8.78 -27.43
N GLY A 430 2.17 -8.74 -26.10
CA GLY A 430 1.77 -7.56 -25.33
C GLY A 430 0.29 -7.16 -25.45
N ILE A 431 -0.55 -8.02 -26.02
CA ILE A 431 -1.97 -7.75 -26.27
C ILE A 431 -2.87 -7.78 -25.02
N ALA A 432 -2.42 -8.44 -23.96
CA ALA A 432 -3.15 -8.56 -22.69
C ALA A 432 -2.21 -8.39 -21.47
N PRO A 433 -1.80 -7.15 -21.13
CA PRO A 433 -1.02 -6.89 -19.92
C PRO A 433 -1.73 -7.15 -18.58
N LEU A 434 -3.08 -7.15 -18.58
CA LEU A 434 -3.92 -7.33 -17.38
C LEU A 434 -4.69 -8.65 -17.41
N ILE A 435 -5.00 -9.23 -16.24
CA ILE A 435 -5.74 -10.50 -16.10
C ILE A 435 -7.09 -10.46 -16.84
N SER A 436 -7.84 -9.37 -16.71
CA SER A 436 -9.13 -9.20 -17.37
C SER A 436 -9.05 -9.29 -18.90
N GLN A 437 -7.90 -8.98 -19.48
CA GLN A 437 -7.67 -9.02 -20.92
C GLN A 437 -7.34 -10.44 -21.43
N LEU A 438 -7.14 -11.41 -20.54
CA LEU A 438 -7.01 -12.83 -20.91
C LEU A 438 -8.36 -13.45 -21.28
N SER A 439 -9.47 -12.89 -20.80
CA SER A 439 -10.83 -13.31 -21.18
C SER A 439 -11.04 -13.22 -22.69
N GLY A 440 -11.55 -14.29 -23.29
CA GLY A 440 -11.75 -14.40 -24.73
C GLY A 440 -10.46 -14.46 -25.57
N ARG A 441 -9.27 -14.45 -24.94
CA ARG A 441 -7.98 -14.49 -25.64
C ARG A 441 -7.13 -15.69 -25.28
N TRP A 442 -7.00 -15.97 -23.99
CA TRP A 442 -6.36 -17.18 -23.48
C TRP A 442 -7.34 -18.34 -23.55
N ALA A 443 -8.51 -18.16 -22.93
CA ALA A 443 -9.65 -19.06 -23.00
C ALA A 443 -10.80 -18.38 -23.74
N ALA A 444 -11.66 -19.17 -24.39
CA ALA A 444 -12.89 -18.65 -25.01
C ALA A 444 -13.89 -18.08 -23.99
N ASP A 445 -13.74 -18.47 -22.72
CA ASP A 445 -14.54 -17.98 -21.60
C ASP A 445 -14.32 -16.47 -21.37
N LEU A 446 -15.41 -15.71 -21.40
CA LEU A 446 -15.41 -14.26 -21.20
C LEU A 446 -15.24 -13.87 -19.73
N SER A 447 -15.51 -14.77 -18.79
CA SER A 447 -15.30 -14.58 -17.36
C SER A 447 -13.98 -15.19 -16.86
N TYR A 448 -13.10 -15.59 -17.78
CA TYR A 448 -11.85 -16.27 -17.43
C TYR A 448 -10.95 -15.42 -16.53
N GLY A 449 -10.76 -14.14 -16.86
CA GLY A 449 -10.02 -13.18 -16.03
C GLY A 449 -10.64 -13.04 -14.64
N ASP A 450 -11.97 -13.01 -14.54
CA ASP A 450 -12.68 -12.90 -13.25
C ASP A 450 -12.43 -14.13 -12.38
N LYS A 451 -12.36 -15.32 -12.97
CA LYS A 451 -12.04 -16.57 -12.26
C LYS A 451 -10.61 -16.55 -11.71
N ILE A 452 -9.65 -16.06 -12.50
CA ILE A 452 -8.26 -15.88 -12.05
C ILE A 452 -8.24 -14.88 -10.89
N MET A 453 -8.88 -13.72 -11.03
CA MET A 453 -8.97 -12.72 -9.97
C MET A 453 -9.61 -13.27 -8.70
N ALA A 454 -10.71 -14.01 -8.80
CA ALA A 454 -11.36 -14.62 -7.65
C ALA A 454 -10.45 -15.65 -6.95
N THR A 455 -9.70 -16.45 -7.71
CA THR A 455 -8.75 -17.43 -7.16
C THR A 455 -7.56 -16.73 -6.50
N LEU A 456 -7.06 -15.65 -7.11
CA LEU A 456 -5.99 -14.81 -6.55
C LEU A 456 -6.42 -14.14 -5.24
N ARG A 457 -7.65 -13.62 -5.17
CA ARG A 457 -8.22 -13.08 -3.93
C ARG A 457 -8.28 -14.15 -2.84
N ARG A 458 -8.80 -15.34 -3.14
CA ARG A 458 -8.83 -16.47 -2.18
C ARG A 458 -7.44 -16.87 -1.69
N LEU A 459 -6.45 -16.87 -2.59
CA LEU A 459 -5.06 -17.14 -2.21
C LEU A 459 -4.58 -16.09 -1.21
N TYR A 460 -4.77 -14.82 -1.50
CA TYR A 460 -4.35 -13.72 -0.63
C TYR A 460 -5.09 -13.70 0.71
N GLU A 461 -6.40 -13.95 0.72
CA GLU A 461 -7.18 -14.09 1.95
C GLU A 461 -6.60 -15.22 2.82
N SER A 462 -6.34 -16.39 2.24
CA SER A 462 -5.74 -17.52 2.97
C SER A 462 -4.31 -17.25 3.46
N ALA A 463 -3.60 -16.33 2.78
CA ALA A 463 -2.25 -15.94 3.10
C ALA A 463 -2.19 -14.78 4.12
N GLY A 464 -3.33 -14.19 4.51
CA GLY A 464 -3.39 -12.99 5.35
C GLY A 464 -2.95 -11.71 4.63
N LEU A 465 -3.05 -11.71 3.30
CA LEU A 465 -2.74 -10.59 2.40
C LEU A 465 -4.01 -9.89 1.88
N LEU A 466 -5.22 -10.33 2.32
CA LEU A 466 -6.51 -9.70 2.04
C LEU A 466 -7.46 -9.86 3.22
#